data_AF-A0A950S919-F1
#
_entry.id   AF-A0A950S919-F1
#
_cell.length_a   1.000
_cell.length_b   1.000
_cell.length_c   1.000
_cell.angle_alpha   90.00
_cell.angle_beta   90.00
_cell.angle_gamma   90.00
#
_symmetry.space_group_name_H-M   'P 1'
#
loop_
_entity.id
_entity.type
_entity.pdbx_description
1 polymer ?
#
loop_
_entity_poly.entity_id
_entity_poly.type
_entity_poly.pdbx_seq_one_letter_code
_entity_poly.pdbx_strand_id
1 'polypeptide(L)'
;MRNLRKLGRFTHVAAAIVLDPLISRTHFHMIYATRHLAGLQVFKEVEQKAMGVMVDAQAEAQQKRRVEGTRQDELFGSRDLYNPRHYQSLRDGYCDKSRRFTLALLQRRKSVSYDVVWKAAISFPLVWESDLKTWIKQWESKGTLRVDGLVGRRRVPQVGQNHILLWRESTTASWPT
;
A
#
# COMPACT_ATOMS: atom_id res chain seq x y z
N MET A 1 -9.01 3.99 13.60
CA MET A 1 -10.04 3.87 12.53
C MET A 1 -11.31 3.10 12.92
N ARG A 2 -11.28 2.14 13.88
CA ARG A 2 -12.46 1.29 14.19
C ARG A 2 -13.70 2.09 14.64
N ASN A 3 -13.51 3.19 15.37
CA ASN A 3 -14.61 4.05 15.87
C ASN A 3 -15.27 4.86 14.75
N LEU A 4 -14.49 5.46 13.85
CA LEU A 4 -15.02 6.19 12.69
C LEU A 4 -15.91 5.32 11.80
N ARG A 5 -15.48 4.07 11.55
CA ARG A 5 -16.24 3.10 10.76
C ARG A 5 -17.62 2.80 11.38
N LYS A 6 -17.66 2.59 12.70
CA LYS A 6 -18.87 2.27 13.44
C LYS A 6 -19.83 3.47 13.52
N LEU A 7 -19.32 4.63 13.92
CA LEU A 7 -20.13 5.83 14.15
C LEU A 7 -20.68 6.42 12.84
N GLY A 8 -19.86 6.50 11.79
CA GLY A 8 -20.25 7.06 10.50
C GLY A 8 -20.94 6.09 9.55
N ARG A 9 -21.10 4.82 9.95
CA ARG A 9 -21.59 3.73 9.09
C ARG A 9 -20.86 3.68 7.73
N PHE A 10 -19.54 3.83 7.78
CA PHE A 10 -18.69 3.72 6.59
C PHE A 10 -18.30 2.26 6.39
N THR A 11 -18.33 1.77 5.16
CA THR A 11 -17.94 0.39 4.84
C THR A 11 -16.42 0.30 4.66
N HIS A 12 -15.81 1.39 4.20
CA HIS A 12 -14.42 1.45 3.78
C HIS A 12 -13.74 2.66 4.42
N VAL A 13 -12.54 2.44 4.95
CA VAL A 13 -11.71 3.50 5.52
C VAL A 13 -10.26 3.23 5.11
N ALA A 14 -9.57 4.24 4.61
CA ALA A 14 -8.14 4.23 4.35
C ALA A 14 -7.49 5.50 4.90
N ALA A 15 -6.17 5.47 5.04
CA ALA A 15 -5.39 6.67 5.27
C ALA A 15 -4.41 6.89 4.13
N ALA A 16 -4.13 8.17 3.88
CA ALA A 16 -2.97 8.64 3.13
C ALA A 16 -2.09 9.47 4.07
N ILE A 17 -0.80 9.55 3.77
CA ILE A 17 0.11 10.48 4.44
C ILE A 17 0.26 11.75 3.60
N VAL A 18 0.41 12.87 4.29
CA VAL A 18 0.88 14.12 3.69
C VAL A 18 2.22 14.45 4.31
N LEU A 19 3.22 14.67 3.46
CA LEU A 19 4.58 14.93 3.90
C LEU A 19 4.80 16.42 4.18
N ASP A 20 5.67 16.73 5.12
CA ASP A 20 6.15 18.07 5.36
C ASP A 20 7.15 18.42 4.23
N PRO A 21 6.97 19.54 3.50
CA PRO A 21 7.81 19.86 2.35
C PRO A 21 9.26 20.20 2.75
N LEU A 22 9.48 20.70 3.97
CA LEU A 22 10.78 21.20 4.43
C LEU A 22 11.55 20.19 5.27
N ILE A 23 10.83 19.25 5.90
CA ILE A 23 11.40 18.23 6.78
C ILE A 23 10.93 16.87 6.31
N SER A 24 11.84 15.90 6.18
CA SER A 24 11.51 14.53 5.81
C SER A 24 10.75 13.80 6.94
N ARG A 25 9.47 14.15 7.12
CA ARG A 25 8.52 13.55 8.07
C ARG A 25 7.09 13.67 7.58
N THR A 26 6.20 12.84 8.13
CA THR A 26 4.76 13.01 7.93
C THR A 26 4.28 14.27 8.65
N HIS A 27 3.58 15.15 7.93
CA HIS A 27 2.94 16.33 8.50
C HIS A 27 1.59 15.96 9.13
N PHE A 28 0.74 15.27 8.37
CA PHE A 28 -0.53 14.74 8.88
C PHE A 28 -0.98 13.48 8.13
N HIS A 29 -1.93 12.75 8.74
CA HIS A 29 -2.65 11.65 8.11
C HIS A 29 -4.01 12.13 7.62
N MET A 30 -4.26 11.98 6.33
CA MET A 30 -5.59 12.18 5.76
C MET A 30 -6.37 10.87 5.85
N ILE A 31 -7.51 10.88 6.54
CA ILE A 31 -8.39 9.72 6.65
C ILE A 31 -9.54 9.87 5.66
N TYR A 32 -9.68 8.90 4.77
CA TYR A 32 -10.78 8.83 3.81
C TYR A 32 -11.73 7.70 4.18
N ALA A 33 -13.03 8.01 4.27
CA ALA A 33 -14.07 7.06 4.63
C ALA A 33 -15.21 7.11 3.62
N THR A 34 -15.61 5.95 3.11
CA THR A 34 -16.65 5.83 2.08
C THR A 34 -17.50 4.57 2.28
N ARG A 35 -18.69 4.58 1.68
CA ARG A 35 -19.60 3.41 1.64
C ARG A 35 -19.44 2.59 0.37
N HIS A 36 -18.79 3.16 -0.67
CA HIS A 36 -18.64 2.53 -1.98
C HIS A 36 -17.20 2.14 -2.25
N LEU A 37 -17.01 0.93 -2.78
CA LEU A 37 -15.70 0.38 -3.11
C LEU A 37 -14.96 1.23 -4.16
N ALA A 38 -15.68 1.73 -5.15
CA ALA A 38 -15.14 2.60 -6.20
C ALA A 38 -14.49 3.88 -5.63
N GLY A 39 -15.06 4.47 -4.58
CA GLY A 39 -14.47 5.63 -3.93
C GLY A 39 -13.11 5.31 -3.30
N LEU A 40 -12.95 4.10 -2.74
CA LEU A 40 -11.67 3.66 -2.19
C LEU A 40 -10.63 3.41 -3.29
N GLN A 41 -11.05 2.88 -4.45
CA GLN A 41 -10.17 2.69 -5.60
C GLN A 41 -9.62 4.04 -6.09
N VAL A 42 -10.51 4.99 -6.39
CA VAL A 42 -10.12 6.33 -6.85
C VAL A 42 -9.24 7.02 -5.82
N PHE A 43 -9.55 6.92 -4.52
CA PHE A 43 -8.71 7.48 -3.48
C PHE A 43 -7.27 6.97 -3.53
N LYS A 44 -7.07 5.66 -3.69
CA LYS A 44 -5.74 5.05 -3.75
C LYS A 44 -4.99 5.38 -5.04
N GLU A 45 -5.69 5.49 -6.16
CA GLU A 45 -5.10 5.98 -7.42
C GLU A 45 -4.63 7.43 -7.31
N VAL A 46 -5.43 8.29 -6.68
CA VAL A 46 -5.06 9.69 -6.42
C VAL A 46 -3.90 9.78 -5.44
N GLU A 47 -3.89 8.99 -4.36
CA GLU A 47 -2.76 8.94 -3.42
C GLU A 47 -1.45 8.58 -4.14
N GLN A 48 -1.48 7.57 -5.02
CA GLN A 48 -0.31 7.15 -5.78
C GLN A 48 0.21 8.28 -6.69
N LYS A 49 -0.68 9.03 -7.34
CA LYS A 49 -0.31 10.18 -8.20
C LYS A 49 0.19 11.37 -7.37
N ALA A 50 -0.52 11.72 -6.30
CA ALA A 50 -0.16 12.82 -5.41
C ALA A 50 1.20 12.60 -4.75
N MET A 51 1.60 11.34 -4.56
CA MET A 51 2.93 11.00 -4.06
C MET A 51 4.05 11.48 -4.98
N GLY A 52 3.91 11.34 -6.30
CA GLY A 52 4.89 11.90 -7.24
C GLY A 52 5.06 13.41 -7.07
N VAL A 53 3.92 14.12 -6.98
CA VAL A 53 3.89 15.57 -6.79
C VAL A 53 4.49 15.99 -5.45
N MET A 54 4.20 15.27 -4.35
CA MET A 54 4.76 15.58 -3.03
C MET A 54 6.28 15.39 -2.97
N VAL A 55 6.83 14.39 -3.67
CA VAL A 55 8.28 14.20 -3.81
C VAL A 55 8.91 15.36 -4.57
N ASP A 56 8.34 15.76 -5.70
CA ASP A 56 8.85 16.88 -6.49
C ASP A 56 8.79 18.19 -5.69
N ALA A 57 7.67 18.46 -5.01
CA ALA A 57 7.51 19.64 -4.16
C ALA A 57 8.50 19.68 -2.98
N GLN A 58 8.80 18.52 -2.36
CA GLN A 58 9.84 18.43 -1.33
C GLN A 58 11.23 18.76 -1.88
N ALA A 59 11.57 18.23 -3.06
CA ALA A 59 12.84 18.47 -3.71
C ALA A 59 13.04 19.97 -3.99
N GLU A 60 12.02 20.63 -4.53
CA GLU A 60 12.02 22.07 -4.80
C GLU A 60 12.13 22.91 -3.52
N ALA A 61 11.34 22.59 -2.48
CA ALA A 61 11.34 23.34 -1.23
C ALA A 61 12.69 23.23 -0.50
N GLN A 62 13.29 22.04 -0.49
CA GLN A 62 14.62 21.84 0.11
C GLN A 62 15.72 22.55 -0.69
N GLN A 63 15.64 22.57 -2.02
CA GLN A 63 16.57 23.33 -2.85
C GLN A 63 16.47 24.83 -2.57
N LYS A 64 15.26 25.40 -2.57
CA LYS A 64 15.05 26.82 -2.24
C LYS A 64 15.65 27.19 -0.89
N ARG A 65 15.39 26.37 0.14
CA ARG A 65 15.94 26.58 1.49
C ARG A 65 17.48 26.53 1.52
N ARG A 66 18.11 25.67 0.72
CA ARG A 66 19.58 25.61 0.62
C ARG A 66 20.13 26.85 -0.06
N VAL A 67 19.59 27.24 -1.21
CA VAL A 67 20.00 28.45 -1.96
C VAL A 67 19.83 29.71 -1.10
N GLU A 68 18.70 29.86 -0.41
CA GLU A 68 18.47 31.00 0.50
C GLU A 68 19.46 31.04 1.67
N GLY A 69 19.84 29.86 2.19
CA GLY A 69 20.79 29.74 3.30
C GLY A 69 22.25 29.93 2.90
N THR A 70 22.66 29.49 1.70
CA THR A 70 24.05 29.57 1.22
C THR A 70 24.33 30.79 0.35
N ARG A 71 23.28 31.44 -0.19
CA ARG A 71 23.35 32.48 -1.24
C ARG A 71 24.13 32.05 -2.48
N GLN A 72 24.21 30.75 -2.73
CA GLN A 72 24.88 30.17 -3.89
C GLN A 72 23.85 29.39 -4.71
N ASP A 73 23.82 29.65 -6.02
CA ASP A 73 23.02 28.86 -6.95
C ASP A 73 23.60 27.45 -7.10
N GLU A 74 22.73 26.45 -7.10
CA GLU A 74 23.13 25.05 -7.29
C GLU A 74 23.36 24.75 -8.79
N LEU A 75 24.45 24.05 -9.11
CA LEU A 75 24.81 23.65 -10.48
C LEU A 75 23.87 22.56 -11.05
N PHE A 76 23.14 21.84 -10.19
CA PHE A 76 22.25 20.74 -10.55
C PHE A 76 20.80 21.02 -10.11
N GLY A 77 19.83 20.39 -10.78
CA GLY A 77 18.42 20.53 -10.44
C GLY A 77 18.04 19.81 -9.15
N SER A 78 17.00 20.28 -8.46
CA SER A 78 16.45 19.69 -7.21
C SER A 78 16.21 18.19 -7.29
N ARG A 79 15.83 17.67 -8.45
CA ARG A 79 15.53 16.25 -8.68
C ARG A 79 16.76 15.35 -8.57
N ASP A 80 17.93 15.84 -8.95
CA ASP A 80 19.18 15.07 -8.95
C ASP A 80 19.77 14.96 -7.54
N LEU A 81 19.43 15.90 -6.66
CA LEU A 81 19.89 15.97 -5.26
C LEU A 81 18.85 15.43 -4.26
N TYR A 82 17.64 15.10 -4.71
CA TYR A 82 16.60 14.56 -3.84
C TYR A 82 16.98 13.17 -3.33
N ASN A 83 16.80 12.93 -2.03
CA ASN A 83 17.09 11.64 -1.40
C ASN A 83 15.83 10.75 -1.37
N PRO A 84 15.66 9.81 -2.32
CA PRO A 84 14.49 8.91 -2.36
C PRO A 84 14.44 7.94 -1.17
N ARG A 85 15.52 7.80 -0.39
CA ARG A 85 15.64 6.78 0.68
C ARG A 85 14.62 6.99 1.79
N HIS A 86 14.31 8.24 2.15
CA HIS A 86 13.33 8.50 3.21
C HIS A 86 11.94 8.02 2.80
N TYR A 87 11.51 8.37 1.58
CA TYR A 87 10.23 7.93 1.03
C TYR A 87 10.17 6.41 0.91
N GLN A 88 11.21 5.78 0.34
CA GLN A 88 11.26 4.33 0.20
C GLN A 88 11.16 3.63 1.56
N SER A 89 11.94 4.08 2.54
CA SER A 89 11.88 3.52 3.90
C SER A 89 10.49 3.66 4.53
N LEU A 90 9.84 4.81 4.35
CA LEU A 90 8.48 5.04 4.86
C LEU A 90 7.45 4.12 4.19
N ARG A 91 7.53 3.99 2.86
CA ARG A 91 6.67 3.10 2.09
C ARG A 91 6.89 1.65 2.50
N ASP A 92 8.13 1.21 2.59
CA ASP A 92 8.48 -0.15 3.00
C ASP A 92 7.90 -0.48 4.38
N GLY A 93 7.95 0.48 5.31
CA GLY A 93 7.33 0.34 6.63
C GLY A 93 5.80 0.15 6.57
N TYR A 94 5.10 0.84 5.68
CA TYR A 94 3.65 0.63 5.49
C TYR A 94 3.33 -0.66 4.74
N CYS A 95 4.11 -1.00 3.72
CA CYS A 95 4.00 -2.25 2.99
C CYS A 95 4.21 -3.45 3.93
N ASP A 96 5.21 -3.43 4.81
CA ASP A 96 5.43 -4.50 5.79
C ASP A 96 4.25 -4.64 6.76
N LYS A 97 3.77 -3.53 7.34
CA LYS A 97 2.61 -3.53 8.24
C LYS A 97 1.37 -4.10 7.55
N SER A 98 1.09 -3.64 6.34
CA SER A 98 -0.05 -4.11 5.55
C SER A 98 0.09 -5.59 5.17
N ARG A 99 1.28 -6.01 4.73
CA ARG A 99 1.57 -7.40 4.38
C ARG A 99 1.36 -8.32 5.57
N ARG A 100 1.89 -7.97 6.76
CA ARG A 100 1.71 -8.74 8.00
C ARG A 100 0.25 -8.83 8.40
N PHE A 101 -0.49 -7.72 8.33
CA PHE A 101 -1.92 -7.70 8.61
C PHE A 101 -2.71 -8.59 7.66
N THR A 102 -2.40 -8.51 6.36
CA THR A 102 -3.04 -9.29 5.30
C THR A 102 -2.73 -10.79 5.44
N LEU A 103 -1.48 -11.13 5.75
CA LEU A 103 -1.06 -12.50 6.02
C LEU A 103 -1.81 -13.09 7.21
N ALA A 104 -1.88 -12.36 8.33
CA ALA A 104 -2.61 -12.79 9.51
C ALA A 104 -4.11 -13.00 9.24
N LEU A 105 -4.71 -12.16 8.39
CA LEU A 105 -6.09 -12.31 7.94
C LEU A 105 -6.28 -13.61 7.14
N LEU A 106 -5.40 -13.89 6.19
CA LEU A 106 -5.41 -15.11 5.37
C LEU A 106 -5.23 -16.36 6.22
N GLN A 107 -4.21 -16.38 7.08
CA GLN A 107 -3.90 -17.49 7.97
C GLN A 107 -5.04 -17.81 8.94
N ARG A 108 -5.74 -16.79 9.45
CA ARG A 108 -6.85 -16.97 10.38
C ARG A 108 -8.12 -17.45 9.70
N ARG A 109 -8.46 -16.92 8.52
CA ARG A 109 -9.72 -17.27 7.85
C ARG A 109 -9.63 -18.50 6.96
N LYS A 110 -8.42 -18.87 6.50
CA LYS A 110 -8.09 -19.98 5.60
C LYS A 110 -8.72 -19.88 4.20
N SER A 111 -9.97 -19.46 4.10
CA SER A 111 -10.66 -19.12 2.86
C SER A 111 -11.26 -17.72 2.99
N VAL A 112 -10.90 -16.83 2.07
CA VAL A 112 -11.40 -15.46 2.09
C VAL A 112 -11.47 -14.90 0.67
N SER A 113 -12.46 -14.05 0.37
CA SER A 113 -12.53 -13.42 -0.94
C SER A 113 -11.39 -12.42 -1.15
N TYR A 114 -10.93 -12.32 -2.40
CA TYR A 114 -9.90 -11.35 -2.80
C TYR A 114 -10.31 -9.93 -2.43
N ASP A 115 -11.57 -9.54 -2.62
CA ASP A 115 -12.08 -8.22 -2.28
C ASP A 115 -11.89 -7.86 -0.80
N VAL A 116 -12.07 -8.83 0.11
CA VAL A 116 -11.85 -8.62 1.55
C VAL A 116 -10.37 -8.39 1.86
N VAL A 117 -9.49 -9.14 1.21
CA VAL A 117 -8.04 -9.03 1.38
C VAL A 117 -7.50 -7.75 0.75
N TRP A 118 -8.01 -7.40 -0.43
CA TRP A 118 -7.73 -6.15 -1.13
C TRP A 118 -8.09 -4.95 -0.25
N LYS A 119 -9.30 -4.91 0.30
CA LYS A 119 -9.74 -3.85 1.23
C LYS A 119 -8.83 -3.75 2.47
N ALA A 120 -8.40 -4.88 3.02
CA ALA A 120 -7.50 -4.91 4.16
C ALA A 120 -6.12 -4.33 3.80
N ALA A 121 -5.54 -4.77 2.69
CA ALA A 121 -4.19 -4.40 2.28
C ALA A 121 -4.07 -2.90 1.96
N ILE A 122 -4.96 -2.37 1.13
CA ILE A 122 -4.85 -0.99 0.63
C ILE A 122 -5.30 0.07 1.65
N SER A 123 -5.91 -0.35 2.77
CA SER A 123 -6.33 0.58 3.84
C SER A 123 -5.15 1.30 4.49
N PHE A 124 -3.95 0.77 4.30
CA PHE A 124 -2.69 1.36 4.72
C PHE A 124 -2.21 2.43 3.72
N PRO A 125 -1.61 3.52 4.20
CA PRO A 125 -0.97 4.53 3.34
C PRO A 125 0.09 3.90 2.44
N LEU A 126 0.28 4.46 1.25
CA LEU A 126 1.32 4.07 0.28
C LEU A 126 1.32 2.61 -0.19
N VAL A 127 0.29 1.83 0.14
CA VAL A 127 0.11 0.45 -0.31
C VAL A 127 -0.85 0.39 -1.48
N TRP A 128 -0.44 -0.26 -2.56
CA TRP A 128 -1.19 -0.36 -3.81
C TRP A 128 -1.65 -1.79 -4.07
N GLU A 129 -2.58 -1.96 -5.02
CA GLU A 129 -3.01 -3.29 -5.44
C GLU A 129 -1.85 -4.11 -6.06
N SER A 130 -0.90 -3.45 -6.73
CA SER A 130 0.30 -4.10 -7.27
C SER A 130 1.16 -4.76 -6.19
N ASP A 131 1.23 -4.18 -5.00
CA ASP A 131 1.94 -4.76 -3.85
C ASP A 131 1.25 -6.04 -3.40
N LEU A 132 -0.07 -5.99 -3.22
CA LEU A 132 -0.86 -7.16 -2.85
C LEU A 132 -0.70 -8.30 -3.86
N LYS A 133 -0.76 -7.99 -5.16
CA LYS A 133 -0.55 -8.97 -6.23
C LYS A 133 0.85 -9.60 -6.17
N THR A 134 1.86 -8.78 -5.90
CA THR A 134 3.24 -9.25 -5.67
C THR A 134 3.29 -10.21 -4.48
N TRP A 135 2.65 -9.89 -3.36
CA TRP A 135 2.64 -10.76 -2.18
C TRP A 135 1.90 -12.07 -2.43
N ILE A 136 0.75 -12.03 -3.10
CA ILE A 136 -0.04 -13.20 -3.51
C ILE A 136 0.83 -14.12 -4.37
N LYS A 137 1.49 -13.59 -5.40
CA LYS A 137 2.39 -14.36 -6.27
C LYS A 137 3.52 -15.02 -5.47
N GLN A 138 4.11 -14.31 -4.51
CA GLN A 138 5.14 -14.86 -3.62
C GLN A 138 4.62 -15.97 -2.69
N TRP A 139 3.37 -15.89 -2.25
CA TRP A 139 2.77 -16.93 -1.41
C TRP A 139 2.33 -18.16 -2.23
N GLU A 140 1.85 -17.95 -3.46
CA GLU A 140 1.56 -19.03 -4.41
C GLU A 140 2.83 -19.78 -4.82
N SER A 141 3.93 -19.07 -5.11
CA SER A 141 5.20 -19.71 -5.47
C SER A 141 5.79 -20.56 -4.33
N LYS A 142 5.39 -20.29 -3.09
CA LYS A 142 5.76 -21.07 -1.89
C LYS A 142 4.76 -22.21 -1.58
N GLY A 143 3.70 -22.36 -2.36
CA GLY A 143 2.64 -23.34 -2.11
C GLY A 143 1.73 -23.01 -0.91
N THR A 144 1.96 -21.88 -0.23
CA THR A 144 1.22 -21.45 0.97
C THR A 144 -0.12 -20.79 0.66
N LEU A 145 -0.36 -20.45 -0.60
CA LEU A 145 -1.60 -19.85 -1.05
C LEU A 145 -2.01 -20.47 -2.40
N ARG A 146 -3.31 -20.59 -2.62
CA ARG A 146 -3.89 -20.88 -3.94
C ARG A 146 -5.00 -19.86 -4.23
N VAL A 147 -5.02 -19.34 -5.45
CA VAL A 147 -6.13 -18.49 -5.93
C VAL A 147 -7.13 -19.36 -6.70
N ASP A 148 -8.39 -19.36 -6.27
CA ASP A 148 -9.50 -20.01 -6.96
C ASP A 148 -10.42 -18.99 -7.64
N GLY A 149 -11.12 -19.44 -8.68
CA GLY A 149 -12.05 -18.64 -9.47
C GLY A 149 -11.41 -17.88 -10.65
N LEU A 150 -10.14 -18.14 -10.96
CA LEU A 150 -9.51 -17.61 -12.17
C LEU A 150 -10.07 -18.35 -13.40
N VAL A 151 -10.73 -17.62 -14.30
CA VAL A 151 -11.34 -18.17 -15.53
C VAL A 151 -10.59 -17.69 -16.78
N GLY A 152 -10.42 -18.59 -17.75
CA GLY A 152 -9.81 -18.29 -19.06
C GLY A 152 -8.31 -17.99 -18.97
N ARG A 153 -7.85 -16.99 -19.74
CA ARG A 153 -6.43 -16.58 -19.79
C ARG A 153 -6.01 -15.67 -18.62
N ARG A 154 -6.90 -15.39 -17.66
CA ARG A 154 -6.61 -14.47 -16.55
C ARG A 154 -5.74 -15.17 -15.52
N ARG A 155 -4.57 -14.59 -15.24
CA ARG A 155 -3.56 -15.12 -14.31
C ARG A 155 -3.45 -14.34 -13.00
N VAL A 156 -4.26 -13.29 -12.84
CA VAL A 156 -4.14 -12.34 -11.73
C VAL A 156 -5.53 -12.05 -11.15
N PRO A 157 -5.71 -12.12 -9.82
CA PRO A 157 -6.98 -11.78 -9.21
C PRO A 157 -7.30 -10.29 -9.37
N GLN A 158 -8.58 -10.01 -9.55
CA GLN A 158 -9.16 -8.68 -9.70
C GLN A 158 -10.33 -8.49 -8.72
N VAL A 159 -10.53 -7.24 -8.32
CA VAL A 159 -11.62 -6.83 -7.43
C VAL A 159 -12.98 -7.01 -8.14
N GLY A 160 -13.99 -7.47 -7.40
CA GLY A 160 -15.36 -7.62 -7.90
C GLY A 160 -15.57 -8.85 -8.78
N GLN A 161 -14.58 -9.74 -8.88
CA GLN A 161 -14.62 -10.95 -9.73
C GLN A 161 -14.77 -12.24 -8.88
N ASN A 162 -15.18 -12.12 -7.61
CA ASN A 162 -15.44 -13.23 -6.70
C ASN A 162 -14.30 -14.26 -6.56
N HIS A 163 -13.06 -13.85 -6.80
CA HIS A 163 -11.89 -14.70 -6.57
C HIS A 163 -11.75 -15.05 -5.09
N ILE A 164 -11.35 -16.29 -4.82
CA ILE A 164 -11.13 -16.78 -3.45
C ILE A 164 -9.65 -17.06 -3.24
N LEU A 165 -9.14 -16.60 -2.10
CA LEU A 165 -7.78 -16.85 -1.64
C LEU A 165 -7.83 -17.96 -0.58
N LEU A 166 -7.19 -19.09 -0.89
CA LEU A 166 -7.10 -20.25 -0.02
C LEU A 166 -5.70 -20.34 0.58
N TRP A 167 -5.59 -20.10 1.88
CA TRP A 167 -4.36 -20.27 2.63
C TRP A 167 -4.15 -21.74 2.99
N ARG A 168 -2.98 -22.27 2.60
CA ARG A 168 -2.53 -23.62 2.92
C ARG A 168 -1.46 -23.53 3.99
N GLU A 169 -1.56 -24.38 5.01
CA GLU A 169 -0.43 -24.58 5.91
C GLU A 169 0.70 -25.20 5.10
N SER A 170 1.93 -24.68 5.25
CA SER A 170 3.08 -25.27 4.59
C SER A 170 3.21 -26.71 5.10
N THR A 171 2.95 -27.68 4.25
CA THR A 171 3.34 -29.06 4.49
C THR A 171 4.86 -29.08 4.54
N THR A 172 5.46 -28.86 5.71
CA THR A 172 6.79 -29.41 5.99
C THR A 172 6.63 -30.90 5.80
N ALA A 173 7.19 -31.43 4.72
CA ALA A 173 7.28 -32.85 4.48
C ALA A 173 7.97 -33.47 5.69
N SER A 174 7.18 -34.07 6.58
CA SER A 174 7.67 -35.03 7.55
C SER A 174 8.10 -36.25 6.76
N TRP A 175 9.40 -36.40 6.56
CA TRP A 175 9.96 -37.65 6.07
C TRP A 175 9.72 -38.71 7.15
N PRO A 176 9.02 -39.82 6.86
CA PRO A 176 9.02 -40.96 7.76
C PRO A 176 10.44 -41.55 7.75
N THR A 177 11.01 -41.73 8.94
CA THR A 177 12.26 -42.48 9.15
C THR A 177 11.95 -43.97 9.18
#